data_AF-A0A511MMJ6-F1
#
_entry.id   AF-A0A511MMJ6-F1
#
_cell.length_a   1.000
_cell.length_b   1.000
_cell.length_c   1.000
_cell.angle_alpha   90.00
_cell.angle_beta   90.00
_cell.angle_gamma   90.00
#
_symmetry.space_group_name_H-M   'P 1'
#
loop_
_entity.id
_entity.type
_entity.pdbx_description
1 polymer ?
#
loop_
_entity_poly.entity_id
_entity_poly.type
_entity_poly.pdbx_seq_one_letter_code
_entity_poly.pdbx_strand_id
1 'polypeptide(L)'
;MAVGALLAACAMTSASVSAEPACATEVAVRSVTLTVDGEEATGLVYEPYRCAPGDLPPTDLVVAVHGHDGAAGDYAGYLTSISRRTGTPVLSMDLRSASSVWRTGEWNLWAGWRDIVAATQWYRDEHRSIARTVLWGWSQGGIMSGLAAAHGPRGLFDYWVDNYGPADDFTMWLGASVVDPDLPAQIERDAGGCTPIVCPQAYVERSPALLAGRMDVKRAFLIHGTGDDVVPYPTTLEMRAGLLAAGKPTSMYTIVTGRDLNGAVVPGDHSVGPAFFEGGCVVERLLLGIEPVDGPDRDYLVDVAHGIATGPAAPPNAKCAA
;
A
#
# COMPACT_ATOMS: atom_id res chain seq x y z
N MET A 1 -59.58 0.82 -70.70
CA MET A 1 -58.58 0.17 -69.83
C MET A 1 -57.50 1.19 -69.53
N ALA A 2 -57.38 1.62 -68.28
CA ALA A 2 -56.23 2.37 -67.77
C ALA A 2 -56.10 2.01 -66.29
N VAL A 3 -54.96 1.41 -65.92
CA VAL A 3 -54.64 0.99 -64.55
C VAL A 3 -53.49 1.90 -64.10
N GLY A 4 -53.76 2.74 -63.10
CA GLY A 4 -52.76 3.57 -62.43
C GLY A 4 -52.29 2.89 -61.14
N ALA A 5 -50.99 2.72 -60.99
CA ALA A 5 -50.36 2.17 -59.79
C ALA A 5 -49.74 3.32 -58.97
N LEU A 6 -50.15 3.45 -57.70
CA LEU A 6 -49.50 4.30 -56.70
C LEU A 6 -48.34 3.52 -56.06
N LEU A 7 -47.14 4.09 -56.09
CA LEU A 7 -45.97 3.66 -55.32
C LEU A 7 -45.86 4.54 -54.07
N ALA A 8 -46.10 3.95 -52.89
CA ALA A 8 -45.89 4.58 -51.61
C ALA A 8 -44.42 4.36 -51.17
N ALA A 9 -43.65 5.44 -51.08
CA ALA A 9 -42.29 5.42 -50.56
C ALA A 9 -42.33 5.59 -49.03
N CYS A 10 -42.03 4.53 -48.28
CA CYS A 10 -41.79 4.60 -46.85
C CYS A 10 -40.39 5.16 -46.60
N ALA A 11 -40.30 6.42 -46.18
CA ALA A 11 -39.05 7.00 -45.68
C ALA A 11 -38.76 6.42 -44.29
N MET A 12 -37.75 5.55 -44.19
CA MET A 12 -37.20 5.13 -42.90
C MET A 12 -36.28 6.23 -42.37
N THR A 13 -36.74 6.97 -41.37
CA THR A 13 -35.88 7.85 -40.57
C THR A 13 -35.02 6.98 -39.65
N SER A 14 -33.76 6.78 -40.03
CA SER A 14 -32.75 6.21 -39.14
C SER A 14 -32.45 7.20 -38.01
N ALA A 15 -32.86 6.88 -36.78
CA ALA A 15 -32.46 7.65 -35.61
C ALA A 15 -30.93 7.55 -35.45
N SER A 16 -30.25 8.68 -35.52
CA SER A 16 -28.84 8.81 -35.18
C SER A 16 -28.69 8.60 -33.67
N VAL A 17 -28.37 7.37 -33.27
CA VAL A 17 -27.91 7.07 -31.91
C VAL A 17 -26.50 7.66 -31.78
N SER A 18 -26.41 8.90 -31.31
CA SER A 18 -25.15 9.45 -30.84
C SER A 18 -24.83 8.74 -29.52
N ALA A 19 -23.92 7.77 -29.54
CA ALA A 19 -23.37 7.25 -28.30
C ALA A 19 -22.71 8.43 -27.58
N GLU A 20 -23.22 8.81 -26.41
CA GLU A 20 -22.47 9.67 -25.50
C GLU A 20 -21.08 9.05 -25.34
N PRO A 21 -19.99 9.86 -25.37
CA PRO A 21 -18.66 9.32 -25.20
C PRO A 21 -18.65 8.50 -23.91
N ALA A 22 -18.23 7.24 -24.02
CA ALA A 22 -18.18 6.34 -22.87
C ALA A 22 -17.32 7.01 -21.80
N CYS A 23 -17.92 7.26 -20.63
CA CYS A 23 -17.19 7.84 -19.50
C CYS A 23 -15.95 6.99 -19.20
N ALA A 24 -14.78 7.63 -19.11
CA ALA A 24 -13.52 6.97 -18.78
C ALA A 24 -13.27 7.09 -17.27
N THR A 25 -12.69 6.07 -16.65
CA THR A 25 -12.35 6.14 -15.22
C THR A 25 -11.30 7.21 -14.97
N GLU A 26 -11.67 8.18 -14.15
CA GLU A 26 -10.82 9.26 -13.64
C GLU A 26 -10.67 9.13 -12.13
N VAL A 27 -9.81 9.96 -11.52
CA VAL A 27 -9.50 9.92 -10.08
C VAL A 27 -9.50 11.34 -9.54
N ALA A 28 -10.37 11.59 -8.56
CA ALA A 28 -10.38 12.82 -7.79
C ALA A 28 -9.40 12.69 -6.62
N VAL A 29 -8.57 13.71 -6.40
CA VAL A 29 -7.68 13.76 -5.24
C VAL A 29 -8.23 14.78 -4.25
N ARG A 30 -8.46 14.32 -3.01
CA ARG A 30 -9.06 15.13 -1.95
C ARG A 30 -8.17 15.12 -0.71
N SER A 31 -7.97 16.29 -0.12
CA SER A 31 -7.29 16.41 1.18
C SER A 31 -8.13 15.83 2.32
N VAL A 32 -7.44 15.21 3.26
CA VAL A 32 -7.99 14.69 4.51
C VAL A 32 -7.39 15.46 5.67
N THR A 33 -8.23 15.78 6.65
CA THR A 33 -7.81 16.35 7.93
C THR A 33 -8.64 15.70 9.02
N LEU A 34 -7.99 15.08 10.00
CA LEU A 34 -8.59 14.40 11.13
C LEU A 34 -7.95 14.91 12.43
N THR A 35 -8.68 14.78 13.54
CA THR A 35 -8.11 14.99 14.87
C THR A 35 -7.81 13.63 15.50
N VAL A 36 -6.54 13.36 15.78
CA VAL A 36 -6.05 12.11 16.38
C VAL A 36 -5.20 12.47 17.59
N ASP A 37 -5.51 11.87 18.75
CA ASP A 37 -4.85 12.19 20.04
C ASP A 37 -4.79 13.69 20.39
N GLY A 38 -5.76 14.48 19.88
CA GLY A 38 -5.82 15.92 20.09
C GLY A 38 -4.93 16.75 19.15
N GLU A 39 -4.24 16.12 18.21
CA GLU A 39 -3.44 16.78 17.16
C GLU A 39 -4.10 16.64 15.78
N GLU A 40 -3.66 17.48 14.84
CA GLU A 40 -4.10 17.42 13.44
C GLU A 40 -3.29 16.36 12.67
N ALA A 41 -4.01 15.44 12.02
CA ALA A 41 -3.46 14.47 11.08
C ALA A 41 -3.97 14.78 9.67
N THR A 42 -3.06 14.93 8.70
CA THR A 42 -3.38 15.29 7.32
C THR A 42 -3.11 14.14 6.35
N GLY A 43 -3.69 14.20 5.16
CA GLY A 43 -3.45 13.20 4.12
C GLY A 43 -4.22 13.48 2.83
N LEU A 44 -4.29 12.47 1.98
CA LEU A 44 -4.97 12.48 0.68
C LEU A 44 -5.79 11.20 0.48
N VAL A 45 -6.94 11.33 -0.21
CA VAL A 45 -7.67 10.21 -0.81
C VAL A 45 -7.70 10.38 -2.31
N TYR A 46 -7.39 9.30 -3.02
CA TYR A 46 -7.44 9.16 -4.47
C TYR A 46 -8.71 8.35 -4.84
N GLU A 47 -9.82 9.05 -5.11
CA GLU A 47 -11.15 8.46 -5.30
C GLU A 47 -11.48 8.28 -6.79
N PRO A 48 -11.59 7.03 -7.29
CA PRO A 48 -11.93 6.81 -8.69
C PRO A 48 -13.41 7.08 -8.94
N TYR A 49 -13.72 7.58 -10.13
CA TYR A 49 -15.09 7.78 -10.62
C TYR A 49 -15.18 7.50 -12.11
N ARG A 50 -16.39 7.31 -12.64
CA ARG A 50 -16.62 7.03 -14.06
C ARG A 50 -16.97 8.30 -14.83
N CYS A 51 -18.10 8.93 -14.51
CA CYS A 51 -18.63 10.12 -15.15
C CYS A 51 -18.55 11.35 -14.23
N ALA A 52 -18.78 11.16 -12.92
CA ALA A 52 -18.74 12.24 -11.93
C ALA A 52 -18.25 11.75 -10.57
N PRO A 53 -17.50 12.56 -9.79
CA PRO A 53 -17.06 12.18 -8.45
C PRO A 53 -18.18 11.61 -7.59
N GLY A 54 -17.94 10.43 -7.01
CA GLY A 54 -18.91 9.71 -6.16
C GLY A 54 -19.86 8.76 -6.88
N ASP A 55 -19.81 8.64 -8.22
CA ASP A 55 -20.65 7.71 -8.98
C ASP A 55 -20.18 6.24 -8.96
N LEU A 56 -19.00 6.00 -8.42
CA LEU A 56 -18.42 4.68 -8.24
C LEU A 56 -18.34 4.36 -6.73
N PRO A 57 -19.30 3.61 -6.17
CA PRO A 57 -19.29 3.29 -4.74
C PRO A 57 -18.11 2.34 -4.43
N PRO A 58 -17.27 2.67 -3.45
CA PRO A 58 -16.11 1.84 -3.13
C PRO A 58 -16.53 0.54 -2.43
N THR A 59 -15.99 -0.58 -2.91
CA THR A 59 -16.17 -1.91 -2.31
C THR A 59 -14.90 -2.43 -1.64
N ASP A 60 -13.77 -1.80 -1.96
CA ASP A 60 -12.45 -2.07 -1.44
C ASP A 60 -11.79 -0.75 -1.03
N LEU A 61 -10.74 -0.83 -0.21
CA LEU A 61 -9.88 0.30 0.16
C LEU A 61 -8.42 -0.13 0.17
N VAL A 62 -7.54 0.70 -0.39
CA VAL A 62 -6.10 0.62 -0.16
C VAL A 62 -5.70 1.71 0.83
N VAL A 63 -4.93 1.34 1.84
CA VAL A 63 -4.31 2.29 2.78
C VAL A 63 -2.81 2.26 2.52
N ALA A 64 -2.30 3.28 1.84
CA ALA A 64 -0.91 3.41 1.42
C ALA A 64 -0.11 4.23 2.44
N VAL A 65 0.99 3.67 2.92
CA VAL A 65 1.82 4.23 4.00
C VAL A 65 3.22 4.49 3.49
N HIS A 66 3.62 5.77 3.48
CA HIS A 66 4.89 6.19 2.93
C HIS A 66 6.08 5.93 3.86
N GLY A 67 7.27 5.98 3.27
CA GLY A 67 8.55 5.85 3.96
C GLY A 67 8.97 7.11 4.72
N HIS A 68 10.15 7.03 5.34
CA HIS A 68 10.83 8.17 5.97
C HIS A 68 11.13 9.24 4.91
N ASP A 69 11.16 10.51 5.31
CA ASP A 69 11.21 11.71 4.46
C ASP A 69 10.05 11.86 3.46
N GLY A 70 9.04 11.00 3.53
CA GLY A 70 7.91 11.02 2.63
C GLY A 70 6.68 11.79 3.13
N ALA A 71 5.68 11.89 2.26
CA ALA A 71 4.35 12.46 2.53
C ALA A 71 3.23 11.72 1.77
N ALA A 72 1.97 12.02 2.07
CA ALA A 72 0.80 11.38 1.42
C ALA A 72 0.71 11.62 -0.09
N GLY A 73 1.36 12.69 -0.57
CA GLY A 73 1.44 13.07 -1.98
C GLY A 73 2.54 12.35 -2.76
N ASP A 74 3.42 11.62 -2.09
CA ASP A 74 4.50 10.92 -2.77
C ASP A 74 3.95 9.84 -3.69
N TYR A 75 4.58 9.72 -4.85
CA TYR A 75 4.17 8.80 -5.90
C TYR A 75 2.70 8.96 -6.31
N ALA A 76 2.12 10.17 -6.19
CA ALA A 76 0.72 10.45 -6.54
C ALA A 76 0.32 9.89 -7.92
N GLY A 77 1.20 9.97 -8.93
CA GLY A 77 0.96 9.40 -10.25
C GLY A 77 0.78 7.88 -10.22
N TYR A 78 1.57 7.16 -9.42
CA TYR A 78 1.47 5.71 -9.27
C TYR A 78 0.21 5.31 -8.47
N LEU A 79 -0.06 5.99 -7.35
CA LEU A 79 -1.28 5.76 -6.54
C LEU A 79 -2.55 6.04 -7.35
N THR A 80 -2.58 7.13 -8.10
CA THR A 80 -3.65 7.46 -9.06
C THR A 80 -3.81 6.34 -10.10
N SER A 81 -2.70 5.78 -10.59
CA SER A 81 -2.74 4.73 -11.59
C SER A 81 -3.34 3.42 -11.05
N ILE A 82 -3.02 3.05 -9.81
CA ILE A 82 -3.62 1.90 -9.13
C ILE A 82 -5.11 2.14 -8.94
N SER A 83 -5.48 3.29 -8.34
CA SER A 83 -6.87 3.67 -8.09
C SER A 83 -7.71 3.63 -9.37
N ARG A 84 -7.19 4.16 -10.48
CA ARG A 84 -7.85 4.14 -11.79
C ARG A 84 -8.01 2.72 -12.35
N ARG A 85 -6.96 1.89 -12.30
CA ARG A 85 -6.98 0.54 -12.90
C ARG A 85 -7.89 -0.41 -12.14
N THR A 86 -7.96 -0.30 -10.82
CA THR A 86 -8.74 -1.22 -9.98
C THR A 86 -10.12 -0.67 -9.63
N GLY A 87 -10.37 0.63 -9.83
CA GLY A 87 -11.59 1.29 -9.37
C GLY A 87 -11.68 1.33 -7.84
N THR A 88 -10.53 1.33 -7.16
CA THR A 88 -10.45 1.29 -5.69
C THR A 88 -9.88 2.60 -5.15
N PRO A 89 -10.50 3.23 -4.14
CA PRO A 89 -9.88 4.37 -3.47
C PRO A 89 -8.57 4.00 -2.78
N VAL A 90 -7.61 4.92 -2.85
CA VAL A 90 -6.34 4.84 -2.10
C VAL A 90 -6.35 5.97 -1.07
N LEU A 91 -6.19 5.64 0.20
CA LEU A 91 -6.02 6.58 1.30
C LEU A 91 -4.54 6.60 1.68
N SER A 92 -3.94 7.79 1.79
CA SER A 92 -2.58 7.96 2.30
C SER A 92 -2.55 9.12 3.29
N MET A 93 -1.89 8.92 4.42
CA MET A 93 -1.76 9.93 5.47
C MET A 93 -0.32 10.45 5.51
N ASP A 94 -0.15 11.69 5.97
CA ASP A 94 1.15 12.34 6.17
C ASP A 94 1.87 11.86 7.45
N LEU A 95 1.24 10.96 8.21
CA LEU A 95 1.77 10.35 9.44
C LEU A 95 2.10 11.46 10.47
N ARG A 96 1.07 12.33 10.56
CA ARG A 96 0.82 13.68 11.13
C ARG A 96 1.64 14.86 10.60
N SER A 97 1.15 16.06 10.92
CA SER A 97 1.17 17.23 10.03
C SER A 97 2.38 18.15 10.17
N ALA A 98 2.48 19.13 9.27
CA ALA A 98 3.50 20.19 9.31
C ALA A 98 3.46 21.05 10.59
N SER A 99 2.32 21.07 11.31
CA SER A 99 2.14 21.83 12.55
C SER A 99 2.25 20.97 13.82
N SER A 100 2.34 19.64 13.68
CA SER A 100 2.48 18.69 14.79
C SER A 100 3.90 18.69 15.36
N VAL A 101 4.03 18.22 16.62
CA VAL A 101 5.34 17.90 17.20
C VAL A 101 5.99 16.67 16.56
N TRP A 102 5.22 15.91 15.78
CA TRP A 102 5.65 14.77 14.99
C TRP A 102 5.47 15.14 13.51
N ARG A 103 6.51 15.66 12.90
CA ARG A 103 6.34 16.27 11.57
C ARG A 103 6.23 15.22 10.48
N THR A 104 5.48 15.52 9.44
CA THR A 104 5.44 14.74 8.20
C THR A 104 6.85 14.41 7.73
N GLY A 105 7.07 13.15 7.37
CA GLY A 105 8.36 12.63 6.93
C GLY A 105 9.29 12.16 8.05
N GLU A 106 9.09 12.57 9.31
CA GLU A 106 9.94 12.09 10.41
C GLU A 106 9.61 10.65 10.85
N TRP A 107 10.53 10.03 11.59
CA TRP A 107 10.31 8.75 12.25
C TRP A 107 9.33 8.89 13.41
N ASN A 108 8.06 8.65 13.10
CA ASN A 108 6.93 8.85 14.02
C ASN A 108 6.07 7.59 14.07
N LEU A 109 6.65 6.42 14.34
CA LEU A 109 5.92 5.15 14.30
C LEU A 109 4.68 5.19 15.17
N TRP A 110 4.81 5.71 16.40
CA TRP A 110 3.71 5.78 17.34
C TRP A 110 2.59 6.72 16.87
N ALA A 111 2.95 7.81 16.20
CA ALA A 111 2.00 8.68 15.51
C ALA A 111 1.21 7.94 14.46
N GLY A 112 1.94 7.49 13.45
CA GLY A 112 1.35 7.30 12.17
C GLY A 112 0.53 6.03 12.15
N TRP A 113 0.84 5.02 12.98
CA TRP A 113 -0.06 3.87 13.10
C TRP A 113 -1.44 4.28 13.62
N ARG A 114 -1.53 5.26 14.53
CA ARG A 114 -2.81 5.78 15.03
C ARG A 114 -3.55 6.57 13.96
N ASP A 115 -2.84 7.40 13.21
CA ASP A 115 -3.42 8.12 12.08
C ASP A 115 -3.95 7.17 11.01
N ILE A 116 -3.17 6.13 10.68
CA ILE A 116 -3.56 5.07 9.74
C ILE A 116 -4.86 4.40 10.22
N VAL A 117 -4.92 3.99 11.49
CA VAL A 117 -6.12 3.36 12.07
C VAL A 117 -7.32 4.31 12.05
N ALA A 118 -7.15 5.54 12.54
CA ALA A 118 -8.22 6.53 12.61
C ALA A 118 -8.75 6.90 11.22
N ALA A 119 -7.85 7.14 10.26
CA ALA A 119 -8.24 7.48 8.89
C ALA A 119 -8.91 6.31 8.17
N THR A 120 -8.44 5.08 8.39
CA THR A 120 -9.10 3.89 7.85
C THR A 120 -10.51 3.72 8.40
N GLN A 121 -10.68 3.90 9.73
CA GLN A 121 -12.00 3.83 10.36
C GLN A 121 -12.93 4.93 9.84
N TRP A 122 -12.45 6.17 9.77
CA TRP A 122 -13.20 7.30 9.21
C TRP A 122 -13.69 7.00 7.79
N TYR A 123 -12.80 6.56 6.89
CA TYR A 123 -13.18 6.31 5.50
C TYR A 123 -14.17 5.14 5.38
N ARG A 124 -13.98 4.06 6.14
CA ARG A 124 -14.93 2.94 6.19
C ARG A 124 -16.27 3.32 6.81
N ASP A 125 -16.28 4.31 7.71
CA ASP A 125 -17.49 4.80 8.33
C ASP A 125 -18.36 5.60 7.35
N GLU A 126 -17.73 6.42 6.50
CA GLU A 126 -18.37 7.12 5.38
C GLU A 126 -18.81 6.15 4.26
N HIS A 127 -18.05 5.08 4.05
CA HIS A 127 -18.23 4.13 2.96
C HIS A 127 -18.49 2.70 3.46
N ARG A 128 -19.69 2.47 4.01
CA ARG A 128 -20.10 1.18 4.58
C ARG A 128 -20.14 0.00 3.61
N SER A 129 -20.04 0.24 2.30
CA SER A 129 -19.94 -0.80 1.27
C SER A 129 -18.56 -1.46 1.16
N ILE A 130 -17.53 -0.90 1.81
CA ILE A 130 -16.18 -1.48 1.81
C ILE A 130 -16.17 -2.82 2.54
N ALA A 131 -15.94 -3.89 1.79
CA ALA A 131 -15.87 -5.25 2.26
C ALA A 131 -14.44 -5.74 2.50
N ARG A 132 -13.44 -5.06 1.93
CA ARG A 132 -12.03 -5.42 2.06
C ARG A 132 -11.12 -4.20 2.14
N THR A 133 -10.13 -4.27 3.03
CA THR A 133 -9.08 -3.26 3.19
C THR A 133 -7.70 -3.88 3.01
N VAL A 134 -6.91 -3.34 2.08
CA VAL A 134 -5.50 -3.70 1.88
C VAL A 134 -4.64 -2.62 2.50
N LEU A 135 -3.85 -2.99 3.51
CA LEU A 135 -2.86 -2.10 4.12
C LEU A 135 -1.51 -2.32 3.44
N TRP A 136 -0.94 -1.27 2.86
CA TRP A 136 0.29 -1.35 2.08
C TRP A 136 1.28 -0.28 2.55
N GLY A 137 2.47 -0.69 2.96
CA GLY A 137 3.52 0.23 3.38
C GLY A 137 4.87 -0.14 2.81
N TRP A 138 5.74 0.87 2.65
CA TRP A 138 7.12 0.67 2.20
C TRP A 138 8.14 1.37 3.09
N SER A 139 9.32 0.77 3.30
CA SER A 139 10.37 1.31 4.18
C SER A 139 9.83 1.58 5.60
N GLN A 140 9.98 2.79 6.16
CA GLN A 140 9.30 3.21 7.40
C GLN A 140 7.78 2.92 7.37
N GLY A 141 7.14 3.04 6.22
CA GLY A 141 5.72 2.71 6.07
C GLY A 141 5.42 1.24 6.25
N GLY A 142 6.37 0.35 5.93
CA GLY A 142 6.27 -1.10 6.16
C GLY A 142 6.18 -1.43 7.66
N ILE A 143 7.13 -0.94 8.46
CA ILE A 143 7.09 -1.11 9.92
C ILE A 143 5.86 -0.45 10.54
N MET A 144 5.52 0.78 10.12
CA MET A 144 4.39 1.52 10.67
C MET A 144 3.03 0.90 10.32
N SER A 145 2.88 0.39 9.11
CA SER A 145 1.69 -0.37 8.72
C SER A 145 1.59 -1.70 9.46
N GLY A 146 2.70 -2.39 9.72
CA GLY A 146 2.73 -3.56 10.60
C GLY A 146 2.23 -3.23 12.02
N LEU A 147 2.61 -2.07 12.56
CA LEU A 147 2.08 -1.60 13.86
C LEU A 147 0.57 -1.30 13.80
N ALA A 148 0.08 -0.69 12.72
CA ALA A 148 -1.35 -0.47 12.53
C ALA A 148 -2.11 -1.80 12.47
N ALA A 149 -1.57 -2.82 11.81
CA ALA A 149 -2.15 -4.17 11.79
C ALA A 149 -2.14 -4.86 13.17
N ALA A 150 -1.14 -4.60 14.02
CA ALA A 150 -1.00 -5.20 15.35
C ALA A 150 -1.81 -4.48 16.45
N HIS A 151 -2.00 -3.17 16.34
CA HIS A 151 -2.68 -2.33 17.33
C HIS A 151 -4.12 -1.96 16.94
N GLY A 152 -4.42 -1.97 15.63
CA GLY A 152 -5.75 -1.64 15.12
C GLY A 152 -6.84 -2.63 15.58
N PRO A 153 -8.10 -2.22 15.53
CA PRO A 153 -9.23 -3.12 15.75
C PRO A 153 -9.18 -4.33 14.83
N ARG A 154 -9.63 -5.47 15.37
CA ARG A 154 -9.82 -6.72 14.62
C ARG A 154 -10.71 -6.52 13.40
N GLY A 155 -10.32 -7.10 12.27
CA GLY A 155 -11.05 -6.94 10.99
C GLY A 155 -10.97 -5.55 10.37
N LEU A 156 -10.09 -4.65 10.83
CA LEU A 156 -9.87 -3.36 10.17
C LEU A 156 -9.17 -3.54 8.82
N PHE A 157 -8.16 -4.42 8.78
CA PHE A 157 -7.34 -4.73 7.62
C PHE A 157 -7.45 -6.21 7.26
N ASP A 158 -7.76 -6.53 6.00
CA ASP A 158 -7.84 -7.91 5.53
C ASP A 158 -6.47 -8.45 5.14
N TYR A 159 -5.65 -7.61 4.51
CA TYR A 159 -4.32 -7.97 4.03
C TYR A 159 -3.32 -6.89 4.44
N TRP A 160 -2.10 -7.32 4.72
CA TRP A 160 -0.96 -6.42 4.92
C TRP A 160 0.12 -6.74 3.90
N VAL A 161 0.56 -5.72 3.18
CA VAL A 161 1.62 -5.76 2.17
C VAL A 161 2.77 -4.90 2.69
N ASP A 162 3.87 -5.55 3.05
CA ASP A 162 5.09 -4.93 3.56
C ASP A 162 6.16 -4.95 2.49
N ASN A 163 6.54 -3.76 2.02
CA ASN A 163 7.64 -3.56 1.09
C ASN A 163 8.87 -3.09 1.84
N TYR A 164 9.84 -3.98 1.98
CA TYR A 164 11.14 -3.69 2.58
C TYR A 164 11.07 -2.89 3.90
N GLY A 165 10.05 -3.20 4.72
CA GLY A 165 9.89 -2.62 6.04
C GLY A 165 10.89 -3.20 7.04
N PRO A 166 11.39 -2.38 7.98
CA PRO A 166 12.08 -2.89 9.16
C PRO A 166 11.15 -3.80 9.97
N ALA A 167 11.69 -4.91 10.48
CA ALA A 167 10.93 -5.84 11.32
C ALA A 167 10.74 -5.33 12.76
N ASP A 168 11.70 -4.53 13.21
CA ASP A 168 11.81 -4.10 14.59
C ASP A 168 12.54 -2.75 14.71
N ASP A 169 12.16 -1.96 15.71
CA ASP A 169 12.66 -0.60 15.93
C ASP A 169 14.07 -0.60 16.56
N PHE A 170 14.47 -1.68 17.22
CA PHE A 170 15.79 -1.80 17.85
C PHE A 170 16.90 -1.96 16.82
N THR A 171 16.74 -2.90 15.88
CA THR A 171 17.71 -3.09 14.79
C THR A 171 17.76 -1.86 13.90
N MET A 172 16.61 -1.21 13.68
CA MET A 172 16.59 0.06 12.97
C MET A 172 17.40 1.13 13.70
N TRP A 173 17.22 1.31 15.01
CA TRP A 173 18.01 2.25 15.80
C TRP A 173 19.52 1.97 15.72
N LEU A 174 19.94 0.70 15.78
CA LEU A 174 21.35 0.33 15.67
C LEU A 174 21.98 0.71 14.32
N GLY A 175 21.21 0.61 13.23
CA GLY A 175 21.66 0.91 11.87
C GLY A 175 21.36 2.34 11.40
N ALA A 176 20.51 3.07 12.12
CA ALA A 176 19.86 4.29 11.64
C ALA A 176 20.83 5.37 11.14
N SER A 177 21.96 5.57 11.83
CA SER A 177 22.94 6.60 11.45
C SER A 177 23.60 6.40 10.07
N VAL A 178 23.54 5.18 9.51
CA VAL A 178 24.02 4.90 8.14
C VAL A 178 22.99 5.35 7.11
N VAL A 179 21.71 5.29 7.45
CA VAL A 179 20.59 5.73 6.61
C VAL A 179 20.45 7.25 6.64
N ASP A 180 20.36 7.81 7.85
CA ASP A 180 20.28 9.24 8.10
C ASP A 180 20.92 9.55 9.47
N PRO A 181 21.88 10.48 9.57
CA PRO A 181 22.49 10.86 10.84
C PRO A 181 21.52 11.36 11.92
N ASP A 182 20.37 11.93 11.55
CA ASP A 182 19.36 12.43 12.49
C ASP A 182 18.37 11.34 12.95
N LEU A 183 18.26 10.24 12.21
CA LEU A 183 17.29 9.18 12.45
C LEU A 183 17.40 8.53 13.85
N PRO A 184 18.58 8.24 14.42
CA PRO A 184 18.66 7.71 15.79
C PRO A 184 17.96 8.59 16.82
N ALA A 185 18.10 9.92 16.71
CA ALA A 185 17.45 10.85 17.62
C ALA A 185 15.93 10.90 17.42
N GLN A 186 15.45 10.75 16.19
CA GLN A 186 14.02 10.64 15.90
C GLN A 186 13.42 9.35 16.49
N ILE A 187 14.10 8.21 16.33
CA ILE A 187 13.71 6.93 16.94
C ILE A 187 13.67 7.04 18.46
N GLU A 188 14.73 7.58 19.08
CA GLU A 188 14.77 7.78 20.54
C GLU A 188 13.62 8.67 21.03
N ARG A 189 13.31 9.74 20.31
CA ARG A 189 12.19 10.64 20.61
C ARG A 189 10.85 9.91 20.50
N ASP A 190 10.61 9.16 19.42
CA ASP A 190 9.39 8.35 19.28
C ASP A 190 9.27 7.30 20.40
N ALA A 191 10.39 6.73 20.85
CA ALA A 191 10.48 5.82 21.99
C ALA A 191 10.39 6.49 23.38
N GLY A 192 10.10 7.80 23.45
CA GLY A 192 9.92 8.54 24.71
C GLY A 192 11.16 9.29 25.21
N GLY A 193 12.13 9.54 24.33
CA GLY A 193 13.38 10.25 24.63
C GLY A 193 14.45 9.34 25.24
N CYS A 194 14.49 8.06 24.88
CA CYS A 194 15.42 7.10 25.47
C CYS A 194 15.91 6.03 24.49
N THR A 195 17.12 5.53 24.77
CA THR A 195 17.75 4.44 24.01
C THR A 195 17.11 3.08 24.35
N PRO A 196 17.32 2.04 23.54
CA PRO A 196 16.75 0.73 23.82
C PRO A 196 17.23 0.09 25.12
N ILE A 197 18.41 0.47 25.62
CA ILE A 197 18.93 -0.02 26.90
C ILE A 197 18.11 0.56 28.06
N VAL A 198 17.66 1.81 27.93
CA VAL A 198 16.91 2.53 28.97
C VAL A 198 15.42 2.19 28.90
N CYS A 199 14.85 2.07 27.70
CA CYS A 199 13.42 1.83 27.48
C CYS A 199 13.15 0.63 26.56
N PRO A 200 13.63 -0.59 26.89
CA PRO A 200 13.53 -1.74 25.99
C PRO A 200 12.08 -2.04 25.58
N GLN A 201 11.12 -1.83 26.49
CA GLN A 201 9.70 -2.05 26.21
C GLN A 201 9.15 -1.11 25.13
N ALA A 202 9.62 0.14 25.05
CA ALA A 202 9.15 1.08 24.04
C ALA A 202 9.51 0.63 22.62
N TYR A 203 10.70 0.06 22.45
CA TYR A 203 11.15 -0.51 21.17
C TYR A 203 10.39 -1.80 20.86
N VAL A 204 10.16 -2.68 21.84
CA VAL A 204 9.33 -3.89 21.66
C VAL A 204 7.93 -3.53 21.14
N GLU A 205 7.32 -2.48 21.68
CA GLU A 205 6.00 -2.00 21.26
C GLU A 205 5.99 -1.34 19.87
N ARG A 206 7.17 -1.06 19.31
CA ARG A 206 7.36 -0.51 17.97
C ARG A 206 7.91 -1.54 16.99
N SER A 207 7.93 -2.82 17.37
CA SER A 207 8.49 -3.90 16.56
C SER A 207 7.42 -4.89 16.09
N PRO A 208 6.91 -4.77 14.84
CA PRO A 208 5.90 -5.66 14.29
C PRO A 208 6.25 -7.14 14.39
N ALA A 209 7.52 -7.54 14.23
CA ALA A 209 7.93 -8.94 14.35
C ALA A 209 7.65 -9.51 15.75
N LEU A 210 7.83 -8.69 16.79
CA LEU A 210 7.53 -9.06 18.19
C LEU A 210 6.03 -8.97 18.52
N LEU A 211 5.25 -8.28 17.68
CA LEU A 211 3.81 -8.09 17.83
C LEU A 211 2.97 -8.94 16.87
N ALA A 212 3.61 -9.80 16.07
CA ALA A 212 2.95 -10.59 15.02
C ALA A 212 1.72 -11.37 15.51
N GLY A 213 1.75 -11.89 16.75
CA GLY A 213 0.62 -12.58 17.38
C GLY A 213 -0.67 -11.76 17.47
N ARG A 214 -0.54 -10.43 17.54
CA ARG A 214 -1.66 -9.49 17.65
C ARG A 214 -2.29 -9.12 16.32
N MET A 215 -1.59 -9.34 15.21
CA MET A 215 -2.07 -8.98 13.88
C MET A 215 -3.28 -9.82 13.49
N ASP A 216 -4.36 -9.18 13.03
CA ASP A 216 -5.59 -9.84 12.60
C ASP A 216 -5.84 -9.68 11.11
N VAL A 217 -4.83 -10.02 10.31
CA VAL A 217 -4.92 -10.06 8.85
C VAL A 217 -5.15 -11.50 8.37
N LYS A 218 -5.85 -11.64 7.24
CA LYS A 218 -6.05 -12.94 6.58
C LYS A 218 -4.73 -13.50 6.04
N ARG A 219 -3.87 -12.62 5.52
CA ARG A 219 -2.51 -12.95 5.07
C ARG A 219 -1.62 -11.71 5.06
N ALA A 220 -0.36 -11.90 5.44
CA ALA A 220 0.71 -10.93 5.24
C ALA A 220 1.50 -11.25 3.97
N PHE A 221 1.89 -10.22 3.23
CA PHE A 221 2.74 -10.30 2.04
C PHE A 221 4.01 -9.51 2.31
N LEU A 222 5.16 -10.19 2.32
CA LEU A 222 6.46 -9.58 2.52
C LEU A 222 7.18 -9.51 1.18
N ILE A 223 7.60 -8.32 0.75
CA ILE A 223 8.26 -8.09 -0.53
C ILE A 223 9.57 -7.37 -0.27
N HIS A 224 10.69 -7.97 -0.66
CA HIS A 224 11.99 -7.41 -0.32
C HIS A 224 13.07 -7.74 -1.35
N GLY A 225 13.87 -6.74 -1.68
CA GLY A 225 15.05 -6.85 -2.54
C GLY A 225 16.25 -7.46 -1.82
N THR A 226 16.97 -8.40 -2.44
CA THR A 226 18.19 -8.96 -1.81
C THR A 226 19.39 -8.01 -1.86
N GLY A 227 19.31 -6.94 -2.66
CA GLY A 227 20.31 -5.88 -2.79
C GLY A 227 19.96 -4.62 -2.01
N ASP A 228 19.01 -4.70 -1.08
CA ASP A 228 18.63 -3.58 -0.21
C ASP A 228 19.77 -3.24 0.77
N ASP A 229 20.30 -2.02 0.65
CA ASP A 229 21.40 -1.49 1.47
C ASP A 229 20.94 -0.45 2.51
N VAL A 230 19.64 -0.15 2.58
CA VAL A 230 19.05 0.81 3.53
C VAL A 230 18.33 0.06 4.64
N VAL A 231 17.43 -0.85 4.28
CA VAL A 231 16.76 -1.78 5.19
C VAL A 231 17.17 -3.19 4.77
N PRO A 232 18.22 -3.78 5.36
CA PRO A 232 18.78 -5.02 4.84
C PRO A 232 17.75 -6.17 4.76
N TYR A 233 17.78 -6.94 3.67
CA TYR A 233 16.92 -8.11 3.45
C TYR A 233 16.68 -9.05 4.66
N PRO A 234 17.67 -9.30 5.55
CA PRO A 234 17.44 -10.05 6.79
C PRO A 234 16.30 -9.54 7.68
N THR A 235 15.96 -8.25 7.65
CA THR A 235 14.83 -7.71 8.44
C THR A 235 13.51 -8.37 8.01
N THR A 236 13.26 -8.53 6.71
CA THR A 236 12.07 -9.24 6.23
C THR A 236 12.07 -10.72 6.63
N LEU A 237 13.25 -11.36 6.72
CA LEU A 237 13.35 -12.74 7.24
C LEU A 237 12.98 -12.81 8.73
N GLU A 238 13.34 -11.79 9.51
CA GLU A 238 12.92 -11.66 10.90
C GLU A 238 11.41 -11.45 11.02
N MET A 239 10.82 -10.55 10.22
CA MET A 239 9.36 -10.35 10.19
C MET A 239 8.64 -11.65 9.82
N ARG A 240 9.15 -12.37 8.81
CA ARG A 240 8.63 -13.69 8.41
C ARG A 240 8.70 -14.68 9.57
N ALA A 241 9.82 -14.76 10.27
CA ALA A 241 9.97 -15.65 11.42
C ALA A 241 8.95 -15.33 12.53
N GLY A 242 8.73 -14.05 12.82
CA GLY A 242 7.70 -13.59 13.77
C GLY A 242 6.29 -14.02 13.36
N LEU A 243 5.91 -13.81 12.10
CA LEU A 243 4.60 -14.23 11.55
C LEU A 243 4.40 -15.74 11.61
N LEU A 244 5.41 -16.52 11.20
CA LEU A 244 5.36 -17.98 11.24
C LEU A 244 5.24 -18.50 12.68
N ALA A 245 6.02 -17.94 13.61
CA ALA A 245 5.95 -18.30 15.02
C ALA A 245 4.57 -17.97 15.63
N ALA A 246 3.92 -16.92 15.14
CA ALA A 246 2.55 -16.53 15.50
C ALA A 246 1.45 -17.29 14.74
N GLY A 247 1.81 -18.21 13.84
CA GLY A 247 0.86 -18.96 13.02
C GLY A 247 0.08 -18.11 12.01
N LYS A 248 0.66 -16.99 11.56
CA LYS A 248 0.03 -16.08 10.59
C LYS A 248 0.33 -16.51 9.15
N PRO A 249 -0.68 -16.70 8.30
CA PRO A 249 -0.46 -17.01 6.89
C PRO A 249 0.37 -15.91 6.23
N THR A 250 1.43 -16.33 5.53
CA THR A 250 2.42 -15.41 4.96
C THR A 250 2.79 -15.82 3.54
N SER A 251 2.96 -14.82 2.66
CA SER A 251 3.58 -15.00 1.35
C SER A 251 4.81 -14.09 1.27
N MET A 252 5.91 -14.60 0.74
CA MET A 252 7.16 -13.86 0.59
C MET A 252 7.53 -13.72 -0.88
N TYR A 253 7.89 -12.51 -1.30
CA TYR A 253 8.45 -12.21 -2.62
C TYR A 253 9.89 -11.75 -2.45
N THR A 254 10.84 -12.60 -2.84
CA THR A 254 12.26 -12.30 -2.87
C THR A 254 12.62 -11.73 -4.24
N ILE A 255 13.12 -10.50 -4.26
CA ILE A 255 13.47 -9.80 -5.50
C ILE A 255 14.99 -9.73 -5.61
N VAL A 256 15.58 -10.59 -6.44
CA VAL A 256 17.03 -10.58 -6.69
C VAL A 256 17.36 -9.55 -7.76
N THR A 257 16.69 -9.66 -8.92
CA THR A 257 16.73 -8.66 -9.98
C THR A 257 15.34 -8.50 -10.59
N GLY A 258 15.02 -7.30 -11.05
CA GLY A 258 13.80 -7.03 -11.80
C GLY A 258 13.97 -5.86 -12.74
N ARG A 259 12.87 -5.35 -13.29
CA ARG A 259 12.87 -4.24 -14.24
C ARG A 259 12.50 -2.93 -13.57
N ASP A 260 13.27 -1.88 -13.83
CA ASP A 260 12.90 -0.51 -13.46
C ASP A 260 11.76 0.04 -14.36
N LEU A 261 11.45 1.34 -14.22
CA LEU A 261 10.45 2.03 -15.07
C LEU A 261 10.85 2.11 -16.55
N ASN A 262 12.14 2.04 -16.86
CA ASN A 262 12.66 2.09 -18.22
C ASN A 262 12.77 0.69 -18.85
N GLY A 263 12.45 -0.36 -18.08
CA GLY A 263 12.56 -1.76 -18.49
C GLY A 263 13.97 -2.34 -18.35
N ALA A 264 14.92 -1.57 -17.81
CA ALA A 264 16.28 -2.02 -17.54
C ALA A 264 16.29 -3.03 -16.40
N VAL A 265 17.10 -4.09 -16.53
CA VAL A 265 17.27 -5.08 -15.46
C VAL A 265 18.21 -4.50 -14.41
N VAL A 266 17.71 -4.36 -13.18
CA VAL A 266 18.41 -3.79 -12.03
C VAL A 266 18.27 -4.70 -10.80
N PRO A 267 19.16 -4.61 -9.80
CA PRO A 267 18.99 -5.30 -8.54
C PRO A 267 17.66 -4.97 -7.86
N GLY A 268 17.15 -5.89 -7.04
CA GLY A 268 16.13 -5.53 -6.06
C GLY A 268 16.78 -4.77 -4.91
N ASP A 269 16.73 -3.44 -4.96
CA ASP A 269 17.30 -2.51 -3.97
C ASP A 269 16.20 -1.72 -3.23
N HIS A 270 16.61 -0.76 -2.40
CA HIS A 270 15.73 0.14 -1.64
C HIS A 270 15.29 1.39 -2.44
N SER A 271 15.03 1.23 -3.74
CA SER A 271 14.61 2.34 -4.60
C SER A 271 13.14 2.23 -5.00
N VAL A 272 12.66 3.24 -5.74
CA VAL A 272 11.42 3.14 -6.52
C VAL A 272 11.67 2.23 -7.74
N GLY A 273 11.85 0.95 -7.43
CA GLY A 273 12.37 -0.06 -8.33
C GLY A 273 11.60 -1.37 -8.23
N PRO A 274 12.23 -2.49 -8.63
CA PRO A 274 11.56 -3.79 -8.74
C PRO A 274 10.80 -4.20 -7.47
N ALA A 275 11.40 -4.07 -6.29
CA ALA A 275 10.75 -4.45 -5.04
C ALA A 275 9.51 -3.62 -4.75
N PHE A 276 9.58 -2.29 -4.93
CA PHE A 276 8.44 -1.39 -4.77
C PHE A 276 7.29 -1.73 -5.74
N PHE A 277 7.63 -1.96 -7.01
CA PHE A 277 6.65 -2.32 -8.04
C PHE A 277 5.99 -3.67 -7.80
N GLU A 278 6.71 -4.66 -7.29
CA GLU A 278 6.08 -5.93 -6.92
C GLU A 278 5.08 -5.76 -5.77
N GLY A 279 5.35 -4.86 -4.84
CA GLY A 279 4.40 -4.47 -3.78
C GLY A 279 3.07 -3.96 -4.33
N GLY A 280 3.12 -2.94 -5.19
CA GLY A 280 1.93 -2.40 -5.84
C GLY A 280 1.23 -3.45 -6.72
N CYS A 281 1.99 -4.34 -7.35
CA CYS A 281 1.46 -5.45 -8.13
C CYS A 281 0.70 -6.47 -7.26
N VAL A 282 1.22 -6.83 -6.08
CA VAL A 282 0.49 -7.66 -5.09
C VAL A 282 -0.81 -6.97 -4.67
N VAL A 283 -0.79 -5.65 -4.40
CA VAL A 283 -1.99 -4.89 -4.06
C VAL A 283 -3.03 -4.98 -5.17
N GLU A 284 -2.64 -4.74 -6.43
CA GLU A 284 -3.55 -4.86 -7.57
C GLU A 284 -4.08 -6.28 -7.77
N ARG A 285 -3.23 -7.31 -7.59
CA ARG A 285 -3.66 -8.72 -7.65
C ARG A 285 -4.64 -9.07 -6.55
N LEU A 286 -4.44 -8.54 -5.34
CA LEU A 286 -5.40 -8.68 -4.25
C LEU A 286 -6.74 -8.07 -4.65
N LEU A 287 -6.76 -6.82 -5.09
CA LEU A 287 -7.98 -6.11 -5.49
C LEU A 287 -8.74 -6.83 -6.61
N LEU A 288 -8.02 -7.37 -7.59
CA LEU A 288 -8.61 -8.12 -8.70
C LEU A 288 -8.97 -9.59 -8.35
N GLY A 289 -8.65 -10.04 -7.14
CA GLY A 289 -8.95 -11.41 -6.68
C GLY A 289 -8.12 -12.49 -7.38
N ILE A 290 -6.94 -12.12 -7.88
CA ILE A 290 -6.01 -13.04 -8.59
C ILE A 290 -4.73 -13.34 -7.80
N GLU A 291 -4.54 -12.70 -6.64
CA GLU A 291 -3.48 -13.06 -5.70
C GLU A 291 -3.86 -14.35 -4.94
N PRO A 292 -2.97 -15.37 -4.86
CA PRO A 292 -3.21 -16.55 -4.06
C PRO A 292 -3.23 -16.24 -2.55
N VAL A 293 -4.42 -16.18 -1.95
CA VAL A 293 -4.63 -15.85 -0.53
C VAL A 293 -4.88 -17.06 0.36
N ASP A 294 -5.39 -18.17 -0.21
CA ASP A 294 -5.72 -19.40 0.52
C ASP A 294 -4.58 -20.41 0.52
N GLY A 295 -4.59 -21.38 1.43
CA GLY A 295 -3.61 -22.48 1.45
C GLY A 295 -2.32 -22.18 2.23
N PRO A 296 -1.26 -22.98 2.04
CA PRO A 296 -0.03 -22.86 2.82
C PRO A 296 0.72 -21.55 2.52
N ASP A 297 1.76 -21.29 3.29
CA ASP A 297 2.70 -20.21 3.01
C ASP A 297 3.37 -20.41 1.65
N ARG A 298 3.72 -19.31 1.00
CA ARG A 298 4.28 -19.31 -0.36
C ARG A 298 5.51 -18.44 -0.44
N ASP A 299 6.52 -18.95 -1.13
CA ASP A 299 7.74 -18.21 -1.45
C ASP A 299 7.85 -18.04 -2.96
N TYR A 300 7.97 -16.79 -3.37
CA TYR A 300 8.14 -16.37 -4.75
C TYR A 300 9.52 -15.75 -4.92
N LEU A 301 10.11 -15.98 -6.09
CA LEU A 301 11.40 -15.47 -6.50
C LEU A 301 11.24 -14.74 -7.82
N VAL A 302 11.76 -13.50 -7.86
CA VAL A 302 11.92 -12.73 -9.09
C VAL A 302 13.41 -12.48 -9.30
N ASP A 303 13.93 -13.01 -10.40
CA ASP A 303 15.28 -12.82 -10.88
C ASP A 303 15.26 -12.76 -12.42
N VAL A 304 14.89 -11.58 -12.93
CA VAL A 304 14.72 -11.34 -14.37
C VAL A 304 16.02 -11.56 -15.15
N ALA A 305 17.18 -11.26 -14.56
CA ALA A 305 18.49 -11.49 -15.16
C ALA A 305 18.71 -12.97 -15.52
N HIS A 306 18.08 -13.88 -14.77
CA HIS A 306 18.15 -15.33 -14.98
C HIS A 306 16.84 -15.95 -15.49
N GLY A 307 15.87 -15.12 -15.89
CA GLY A 307 14.59 -15.59 -16.43
C GLY A 307 13.70 -16.29 -15.42
N ILE A 308 13.83 -15.98 -14.12
CA ILE A 308 13.03 -16.56 -13.05
C ILE A 308 11.97 -15.56 -12.61
N ALA A 309 10.72 -15.95 -12.65
CA ALA A 309 9.60 -15.23 -12.05
C ALA A 309 8.55 -16.26 -11.62
N THR A 310 8.57 -16.64 -10.34
CA THR A 310 7.65 -17.68 -9.82
C THR A 310 6.36 -17.11 -9.23
N GLY A 311 6.26 -15.78 -9.15
CA GLY A 311 5.05 -15.07 -8.71
C GLY A 311 3.87 -15.24 -9.66
N PRO A 312 2.63 -14.94 -9.20
CA PRO A 312 1.45 -14.90 -10.06
C PRO A 312 1.61 -13.90 -11.21
N ALA A 313 0.87 -14.13 -12.30
CA ALA A 313 0.90 -13.24 -13.45
C ALA A 313 0.57 -11.78 -13.08
N ALA A 314 1.27 -10.84 -13.70
CA ALA A 314 1.04 -9.42 -13.51
C ALA A 314 -0.41 -9.03 -13.88
N PRO A 315 -1.06 -8.15 -13.11
CA PRO A 315 -2.31 -7.52 -13.54
C PRO A 315 -2.15 -6.79 -14.88
N PRO A 316 -3.23 -6.68 -15.68
CA PRO A 316 -3.18 -5.95 -16.94
C PRO A 316 -2.70 -4.51 -16.76
N ASN A 317 -1.63 -4.13 -17.47
CA ASN A 317 -1.03 -2.79 -17.45
C ASN A 317 -0.46 -2.34 -16.09
N ALA A 318 -0.32 -3.26 -15.12
CA ALA A 318 0.40 -2.98 -13.89
C ALA A 318 1.91 -3.06 -14.11
N LYS A 319 2.65 -2.23 -13.37
CA LYS A 319 4.11 -2.34 -13.29
C LYS A 319 4.46 -3.24 -12.11
N CYS A 320 5.10 -4.38 -12.40
CA CYS A 320 5.59 -5.38 -11.44
C CYS A 320 7.12 -5.52 -11.56
N ALA A 321 7.74 -6.39 -10.74
CA ALA A 321 9.19 -6.60 -10.81
C ALA A 321 9.64 -7.29 -12.11
N ALA A 322 8.88 -8.27 -12.61
CA ALA A 322 9.23 -9.08 -13.78
C ALA A 322 9.01 -8.36 -15.12
#